data_AF-A0AAE5LVL5-F1
#
_entry.id   AF-A0AAE5LVL5-F1
#
_cell.length_a   1.000
_cell.length_b   1.000
_cell.length_c   1.000
_cell.angle_alpha   90.00
_cell.angle_beta   90.00
_cell.angle_gamma   90.00
#
_symmetry.space_group_name_H-M   'P 1'
#
loop_
_entity.id
_entity.type
_entity.pdbx_description
1 polymer ?
#
loop_
_entity_poly.entity_id
_entity_poly.type
_entity_poly.pdbx_seq_one_letter_code
_entity_poly.pdbx_strand_id
1 'polypeptide(L)'
;MPSENQQSAEDLLQEAKQNRRHTTDVPGQSQDAEPEPEPVDLSAAIADGYAAIDAGEKPSNLTLRDGDLAALFAGLEESDELDQIISAAHDTLDRSGEPDSYTRATALRLLVRVALTEIDPDVIEAAIDGKKQFMASQAAEF
;
A
#
# COMPACT_ATOMS: atom_id res chain seq x y z
N MET A 1 57.84 -15.95 -42.98
CA MET A 1 56.85 -15.40 -43.93
C MET A 1 55.50 -15.29 -43.21
N PRO A 2 55.28 -14.21 -42.44
CA PRO A 2 54.08 -13.94 -41.67
C PRO A 2 53.35 -12.73 -42.30
N SER A 3 52.45 -12.94 -43.26
CA SER A 3 51.84 -11.79 -43.97
C SER A 3 50.39 -11.97 -44.41
N GLU A 4 49.76 -13.15 -44.33
CA GLU A 4 48.37 -13.32 -44.80
C GLU A 4 47.29 -13.15 -43.70
N ASN A 5 47.61 -13.34 -42.41
CA ASN A 5 46.61 -13.27 -41.33
C ASN A 5 46.33 -11.86 -40.78
N GLN A 6 47.21 -10.88 -41.02
CA GLN A 6 46.99 -9.50 -40.54
C GLN A 6 46.10 -8.69 -41.50
N GLN A 7 46.25 -8.88 -42.81
CA GLN A 7 45.40 -8.23 -43.81
C GLN A 7 43.92 -8.64 -43.67
N SER A 8 43.67 -9.93 -43.41
CA SER A 8 42.31 -10.47 -43.24
C SER A 8 41.59 -9.91 -41.99
N ALA A 9 42.32 -9.65 -40.90
CA ALA A 9 41.74 -9.07 -39.68
C ALA A 9 41.42 -7.58 -39.83
N GLU A 10 42.23 -6.85 -40.60
CA GLU A 10 42.05 -5.42 -40.87
C GLU A 10 40.91 -5.16 -41.86
N ASP A 11 40.74 -6.04 -42.86
CA ASP A 11 39.62 -6.01 -43.80
C ASP A 11 38.29 -6.32 -43.12
N LEU A 12 38.23 -7.32 -42.23
CA LEU A 12 37.04 -7.65 -41.42
C LEU A 12 36.62 -6.49 -40.48
N LEU A 13 37.60 -5.75 -39.95
CA LEU A 13 37.33 -4.60 -39.08
C LEU A 13 36.82 -3.38 -39.87
N GLN A 14 37.27 -3.20 -41.13
CA GLN A 14 36.74 -2.16 -42.01
C GLN A 14 35.31 -2.46 -42.44
N GLU A 15 34.99 -3.72 -42.77
CA GLU A 15 33.63 -4.15 -43.12
C GLU A 15 32.64 -3.94 -41.95
N ALA A 16 33.06 -4.29 -40.72
CA ALA A 16 32.27 -4.07 -39.51
C ALA A 16 32.05 -2.58 -39.18
N LYS A 17 32.97 -1.69 -39.57
CA LYS A 17 32.84 -0.23 -39.38
C LYS A 17 31.92 0.41 -40.42
N GLN A 18 31.91 -0.10 -41.65
CA GLN A 18 31.01 0.37 -42.71
C GLN A 18 29.55 0.00 -42.43
N ASN A 19 29.29 -1.17 -41.82
CA ASN A 19 27.94 -1.60 -41.45
C ASN A 19 27.34 -0.91 -40.20
N ARG A 20 28.09 -0.08 -39.47
CA ARG A 20 27.57 0.62 -38.26
C ARG A 20 27.04 2.02 -38.53
N ARG A 21 27.04 2.50 -39.78
CA ARG A 21 26.74 3.91 -40.11
C ARG A 21 25.75 4.13 -41.26
N HIS A 22 24.81 3.22 -41.43
CA HIS A 22 23.53 3.50 -42.10
C HIS A 22 22.43 3.39 -41.05
N THR A 23 21.98 4.54 -40.51
CA THR A 23 20.67 5.15 -40.84
C THR A 23 19.53 4.18 -40.54
N THR A 24 19.01 4.18 -39.31
CA THR A 24 17.81 4.96 -38.92
C THR A 24 16.64 4.72 -39.86
N ASP A 25 15.79 3.76 -39.50
CA ASP A 25 14.35 3.94 -39.32
C ASP A 25 13.80 2.58 -38.86
N VAL A 26 13.51 2.45 -37.56
CA VAL A 26 12.64 1.37 -37.09
C VAL A 26 11.23 1.91 -37.31
N PRO A 27 10.46 1.40 -38.28
CA PRO A 27 9.10 1.86 -38.48
C PRO A 27 8.25 1.29 -37.35
N GLY A 28 7.74 2.18 -36.50
CA GLY A 28 6.56 1.94 -35.69
C GLY A 28 6.64 0.78 -34.73
N GLN A 29 7.53 0.87 -33.72
CA GLN A 29 7.02 0.52 -32.39
C GLN A 29 6.29 1.76 -31.90
N SER A 30 5.00 1.84 -32.22
CA SER A 30 4.07 2.39 -31.25
C SER A 30 4.29 1.56 -29.99
N GLN A 31 5.22 2.01 -29.15
CA GLN A 31 5.03 1.85 -27.73
C GLN A 31 3.75 2.64 -27.49
N ASP A 32 2.62 1.96 -27.63
CA ASP A 32 1.51 2.17 -26.71
C ASP A 32 2.20 2.05 -25.35
N ALA A 33 2.70 3.19 -24.86
CA ALA A 33 2.99 3.36 -23.47
C ALA A 33 1.65 3.02 -22.84
N GLU A 34 1.55 1.81 -22.27
CA GLU A 34 0.41 1.49 -21.43
C GLU A 34 0.27 2.70 -20.51
N PRO A 35 -0.90 3.36 -20.50
CA PRO A 35 -1.07 4.52 -19.66
C PRO A 35 -0.63 4.07 -18.26
N GLU A 36 0.37 4.76 -17.69
CA GLU A 36 0.77 4.52 -16.31
C GLU A 36 -0.54 4.49 -15.51
N PRO A 37 -0.80 3.40 -14.75
CA PRO A 37 -2.06 3.26 -14.06
C PRO A 37 -2.24 4.52 -13.21
N GLU A 38 -3.32 5.26 -13.48
CA GLU A 38 -3.58 6.48 -12.73
C GLU A 38 -3.54 6.13 -11.23
N PRO A 39 -2.96 7.01 -10.40
CA PRO A 39 -2.85 6.75 -8.98
C PRO A 39 -4.24 6.43 -8.44
N VAL A 40 -4.39 5.22 -7.87
CA VAL A 40 -5.66 4.78 -7.31
C VAL A 40 -5.99 5.70 -6.15
N ASP A 41 -7.15 6.35 -6.23
CA ASP A 41 -7.66 7.17 -5.13
C ASP A 41 -7.86 6.29 -3.88
N LEU A 42 -7.30 6.72 -2.76
CA LEU A 42 -7.32 5.95 -1.51
C LEU A 42 -8.76 5.73 -1.03
N SER A 43 -9.65 6.71 -1.21
CA SER A 43 -11.04 6.57 -0.78
C SER A 43 -11.77 5.49 -1.58
N ALA A 44 -11.57 5.43 -2.90
CA ALA A 44 -12.08 4.38 -3.76
C ALA A 44 -11.51 3.00 -3.39
N ALA A 45 -10.20 2.89 -3.17
CA ALA A 45 -9.56 1.64 -2.74
C ALA A 45 -10.10 1.12 -1.39
N ILE A 46 -10.46 2.02 -0.47
CA ILE A 46 -11.09 1.67 0.81
C ILE A 46 -12.54 1.20 0.60
N ALA A 47 -13.31 1.82 -0.28
CA ALA A 47 -14.65 1.38 -0.63
C ALA A 47 -14.65 -0.05 -1.21
N ASP A 48 -13.74 -0.32 -2.14
CA ASP A 48 -13.51 -1.67 -2.69
C ASP A 48 -13.07 -2.66 -1.60
N GLY A 49 -12.25 -2.19 -0.65
CA GLY A 49 -11.87 -2.96 0.53
C GLY A 49 -13.07 -3.40 1.36
N TYR A 50 -14.05 -2.51 1.59
CA TYR A 50 -15.29 -2.86 2.27
C TYR A 50 -16.13 -3.88 1.48
N ALA A 51 -16.27 -3.70 0.17
CA ALA A 51 -17.01 -4.63 -0.69
C ALA A 51 -16.39 -6.04 -0.67
N ALA A 52 -15.06 -6.14 -0.75
CA ALA A 52 -14.36 -7.42 -0.69
C ALA A 52 -14.50 -8.10 0.69
N ILE A 53 -14.55 -7.32 1.77
CA ILE A 53 -14.82 -7.87 3.13
C ILE A 53 -16.26 -8.40 3.22
N ASP A 54 -17.23 -7.64 2.70
CA ASP A 54 -18.65 -8.02 2.74
C ASP A 54 -18.94 -9.28 1.89
N ALA A 55 -18.29 -9.38 0.72
CA ALA A 55 -18.32 -10.57 -0.14
C ALA A 55 -17.56 -11.78 0.46
N GLY A 56 -16.83 -11.61 1.56
CA GLY A 56 -16.01 -12.65 2.18
C GLY A 56 -14.71 -12.98 1.44
N GLU A 57 -14.32 -12.17 0.46
CA GLU A 57 -13.07 -12.30 -0.30
C GLU A 57 -11.86 -11.86 0.53
N LYS A 58 -12.05 -10.93 1.47
CA LYS A 58 -11.04 -10.48 2.42
C LYS A 58 -11.50 -10.69 3.86
N PRO A 59 -10.57 -11.01 4.78
CA PRO A 59 -10.89 -11.11 6.19
C PRO A 59 -11.19 -9.72 6.77
N SER A 60 -12.11 -9.66 7.73
CA SER A 60 -12.42 -8.43 8.47
C SER A 60 -11.47 -8.15 9.63
N ASN A 61 -10.51 -9.05 9.90
CA ASN A 61 -9.56 -8.92 11.00
C ASN A 61 -8.16 -8.51 10.52
N LEU A 62 -7.44 -7.80 11.39
CA LEU A 62 -6.03 -7.48 11.19
C LEU A 62 -5.21 -8.37 12.14
N THR A 63 -4.21 -9.06 11.60
CA THR A 63 -3.29 -9.90 12.38
C THR A 63 -1.91 -9.26 12.39
N LEU A 64 -1.33 -9.05 13.57
CA LEU A 64 0.03 -8.55 13.73
C LEU A 64 0.90 -9.61 14.40
N ARG A 65 2.04 -9.93 13.79
CA ARG A 65 3.02 -10.87 14.35
C ARG A 65 4.27 -10.12 14.77
N ASP A 66 4.24 -9.62 15.98
CA ASP A 66 5.32 -8.83 16.57
C ASP A 66 5.55 -9.29 18.02
N GLY A 67 6.78 -9.72 18.32
CA GLY A 67 7.12 -10.26 19.64
C GLY A 67 7.23 -9.18 20.72
N ASP A 68 7.70 -7.99 20.35
CA ASP A 68 7.94 -6.90 21.27
C ASP A 68 6.60 -6.25 21.68
N LEU A 69 5.71 -6.03 20.71
CA LEU A 69 4.33 -5.61 21.00
C LEU A 69 3.57 -6.67 21.78
N ALA A 70 3.74 -7.96 21.46
CA ALA A 70 3.10 -9.00 22.25
C ALA A 70 3.54 -8.98 23.72
N ALA A 71 4.84 -8.78 23.98
CA ALA A 71 5.38 -8.64 25.33
C ALA A 71 4.86 -7.38 26.03
N LEU A 72 4.81 -6.24 25.33
CA LEU A 72 4.27 -4.99 25.87
C LEU A 72 2.81 -5.15 26.31
N PHE A 73 1.96 -5.68 25.44
CA PHE A 73 0.54 -5.86 25.74
C PHE A 73 0.31 -6.89 26.85
N ALA A 74 1.14 -7.93 26.94
CA ALA A 74 1.09 -8.85 28.07
C ALA A 74 1.47 -8.15 29.39
N GLY A 75 2.47 -7.27 29.37
CA GLY A 75 2.86 -6.46 30.54
C GLY A 75 1.77 -5.49 30.98
N LEU A 76 1.13 -4.78 30.04
CA LEU A 76 0.04 -3.84 30.31
C LEU A 76 -1.18 -4.52 30.94
N GLU A 77 -1.46 -5.76 30.58
CA GLU A 77 -2.55 -6.53 31.19
C GLU A 77 -2.19 -7.01 32.59
N GLU A 78 -0.99 -7.57 32.78
CA GLU A 78 -0.54 -8.06 34.08
C GLU A 78 -0.45 -6.91 35.12
N SER A 79 -0.22 -5.68 34.65
CA SER A 79 -0.14 -4.49 35.50
C SER A 79 -1.46 -3.72 35.64
N ASP A 80 -2.57 -4.21 35.07
CA ASP A 80 -3.86 -3.51 35.02
C ASP A 80 -3.79 -2.08 34.42
N GLU A 81 -2.81 -1.82 33.54
CA GLU A 81 -2.61 -0.52 32.88
C GLU A 81 -3.26 -0.45 31.50
N LEU A 82 -3.63 -1.59 30.91
CA LEU A 82 -4.26 -1.64 29.58
C LEU A 82 -5.51 -0.76 29.50
N ASP A 83 -6.34 -0.78 30.55
CA ASP A 83 -7.58 -0.02 30.60
C ASP A 83 -7.34 1.49 30.57
N GLN A 84 -6.28 1.95 31.22
CA GLN A 84 -5.88 3.35 31.23
C GLN A 84 -5.43 3.80 29.83
N ILE A 85 -4.68 2.95 29.13
CA ILE A 85 -4.27 3.20 27.74
C ILE A 85 -5.49 3.27 26.82
N ILE A 86 -6.47 2.39 27.02
CA ILE A 86 -7.71 2.37 26.23
C ILE A 86 -8.49 3.68 26.43
N SER A 87 -8.68 4.10 27.68
CA SER A 87 -9.38 5.36 27.99
C SER A 87 -8.62 6.56 27.43
N ALA A 88 -7.31 6.63 27.62
CA ALA A 88 -6.50 7.73 27.08
C ALA A 88 -6.57 7.81 25.55
N ALA A 89 -6.45 6.67 24.85
CA ALA A 89 -6.55 6.65 23.39
C ALA A 89 -7.96 6.97 22.88
N HIS A 90 -9.00 6.60 23.64
CA HIS A 90 -10.38 6.96 23.35
C HIS A 90 -10.62 8.46 23.46
N ASP A 91 -10.14 9.07 24.55
CA ASP A 91 -10.25 10.50 24.83
C ASP A 91 -9.47 11.33 23.79
N THR A 92 -8.27 10.87 23.39
CA THR A 92 -7.48 11.53 22.35
C THR A 92 -8.22 11.59 21.00
N LEU A 93 -9.06 10.61 20.69
CA LEU A 93 -9.86 10.60 19.47
C LEU A 93 -11.15 11.42 19.58
N ASP A 94 -11.35 12.15 20.68
CA ASP A 94 -12.54 12.95 20.99
C ASP A 94 -13.86 12.19 20.76
N ARG A 95 -13.86 10.92 21.16
CA ARG A 95 -15.03 10.05 21.01
C ARG A 95 -15.97 10.24 22.18
N SER A 96 -17.25 10.50 21.88
CA SER A 96 -18.29 10.59 22.90
C SER A 96 -18.60 9.23 23.51
N GLY A 97 -18.74 9.19 24.84
CA GLY A 97 -19.15 7.98 25.57
C GLY A 97 -17.97 7.19 26.14
N GLU A 98 -18.22 5.95 26.52
CA GLU A 98 -17.19 5.03 27.02
C GLU A 98 -16.69 4.11 25.90
N PRO A 99 -15.44 3.60 26.00
CA PRO A 99 -14.94 2.58 25.09
C PRO A 99 -15.84 1.34 25.04
N ASP A 100 -16.03 0.78 23.84
CA ASP A 100 -16.90 -0.39 23.62
C ASP A 100 -16.54 -1.62 24.50
N SER A 101 -15.25 -1.82 24.78
CA SER A 101 -14.73 -2.88 25.64
C SER A 101 -13.28 -2.64 26.01
N TYR A 102 -12.82 -3.22 27.11
CA TYR A 102 -11.45 -3.11 27.59
C TYR A 102 -10.64 -4.37 27.24
N THR A 103 -10.19 -4.46 25.99
CA THR A 103 -9.45 -5.62 25.45
C THR A 103 -8.24 -5.20 24.63
N ARG A 104 -7.25 -6.10 24.43
CA ARG A 104 -6.10 -5.84 23.53
C ARG A 104 -6.53 -5.37 22.15
N ALA A 105 -7.60 -5.96 21.61
CA ALA A 105 -8.13 -5.61 20.30
C ALA A 105 -8.66 -4.17 20.29
N THR A 106 -9.37 -3.75 21.34
CA THR A 106 -9.81 -2.36 21.49
C THR A 106 -8.62 -1.41 21.56
N ALA A 107 -7.65 -1.71 22.42
CA ALA A 107 -6.44 -0.90 22.58
C ALA A 107 -5.70 -0.73 21.25
N LEU A 108 -5.39 -1.82 20.54
CA LEU A 108 -4.74 -1.77 19.22
C LEU A 108 -5.56 -0.95 18.22
N ARG A 109 -6.87 -1.18 18.16
CA ARG A 109 -7.77 -0.47 17.24
C ARG A 109 -7.78 1.04 17.50
N LEU A 110 -7.72 1.48 18.76
CA LEU A 110 -7.69 2.89 19.13
C LEU A 110 -6.31 3.49 18.87
N LEU A 111 -5.24 2.84 19.32
CA LEU A 111 -3.86 3.33 19.16
C LEU A 111 -3.46 3.47 17.69
N VAL A 112 -3.85 2.53 16.82
CA VAL A 112 -3.61 2.65 15.38
C VAL A 112 -4.31 3.88 14.80
N ARG A 113 -5.53 4.18 15.24
CA ARG A 113 -6.25 5.38 14.78
C ARG A 113 -5.63 6.65 15.30
N VAL A 114 -5.21 6.70 16.57
CA VAL A 114 -4.48 7.84 17.13
C VAL A 114 -3.23 8.10 16.29
N ALA A 115 -2.40 7.06 16.07
CA ALA A 115 -1.17 7.19 15.30
C ALA A 115 -1.41 7.67 13.87
N LEU A 116 -2.41 7.13 13.18
CA LEU A 116 -2.74 7.58 11.81
C LEU A 116 -3.24 9.03 11.79
N THR A 117 -4.10 9.43 12.72
CA THR A 117 -4.54 10.83 12.84
C THR A 117 -3.37 11.78 13.08
N GLU A 118 -2.37 11.37 13.87
CA GLU A 118 -1.19 12.19 14.16
C GLU A 118 -0.19 12.25 13.01
N ILE A 119 0.01 11.14 12.29
CA ILE A 119 0.98 11.05 11.20
C ILE A 119 0.44 11.71 9.93
N ASP A 120 -0.81 11.41 9.57
CA ASP A 120 -1.42 11.85 8.32
C ASP A 120 -2.96 11.91 8.44
N PRO A 121 -3.54 13.08 8.79
CA PRO A 121 -4.99 13.26 8.89
C PRO A 121 -5.75 12.93 7.60
N ASP A 122 -5.14 13.13 6.43
CA ASP A 122 -5.80 12.94 5.13
C ASP A 122 -6.14 11.46 4.90
N VAL A 123 -5.37 10.54 5.50
CA VAL A 123 -5.67 9.10 5.49
C VAL A 123 -6.98 8.79 6.24
N ILE A 124 -7.26 9.48 7.34
CA ILE A 124 -8.50 9.32 8.10
C ILE A 124 -9.69 9.89 7.33
N GLU A 125 -9.50 11.05 6.68
CA GLU A 125 -10.53 11.65 5.82
C GLU A 125 -10.87 10.72 4.65
N ALA A 126 -9.86 10.18 3.96
CA ALA A 126 -10.06 9.22 2.88
C ALA A 126 -10.78 7.95 3.37
N ALA A 127 -10.49 7.46 4.58
CA ALA A 127 -11.19 6.31 5.16
C ALA A 127 -12.67 6.60 5.46
N ILE A 128 -12.98 7.81 5.92
CA ILE A 128 -14.36 8.26 6.14
C ILE A 128 -15.10 8.31 4.80
N ASP A 129 -14.48 8.90 3.77
CA ASP A 129 -15.12 9.05 2.47
C ASP A 129 -15.28 7.73 1.72
N GLY A 130 -14.29 6.84 1.77
CA GLY A 130 -14.40 5.48 1.23
C GLY A 130 -15.52 4.69 1.89
N LYS A 131 -15.70 4.82 3.22
CA LYS A 131 -16.85 4.21 3.92
C LYS A 131 -18.18 4.78 3.42
N LYS A 132 -18.28 6.10 3.22
CA LYS A 132 -19.51 6.73 2.68
C LYS A 132 -19.83 6.23 1.28
N GLN A 133 -18.82 6.12 0.41
CA GLN A 133 -18.97 5.60 -0.95
C GLN A 133 -19.53 4.17 -0.94
N PHE A 134 -18.94 3.28 -0.14
CA PHE A 134 -19.44 1.90 0.00
C PHE A 134 -20.89 1.83 0.54
N MET A 135 -21.24 2.68 1.51
CA MET A 135 -22.62 2.73 2.03
C MET A 135 -23.61 3.25 0.98
N ALA A 136 -23.20 4.22 0.17
CA ALA A 136 -24.00 4.75 -0.94
C ALA A 136 -24.19 3.71 -2.06
N SER A 137 -23.16 2.92 -2.38
CA SER A 137 -23.26 1.86 -3.38
C SER A 137 -24.22 0.76 -2.94
N GLN A 138 -24.15 0.33 -1.67
CA GLN A 138 -25.12 -0.63 -1.13
C GLN A 138 -26.56 -0.11 -1.22
N ALA A 139 -26.80 1.17 -0.88
CA ALA A 139 -28.14 1.76 -0.94
C ALA A 139 -28.71 1.87 -2.36
N ALA A 140 -27.86 1.93 -3.39
CA ALA A 140 -28.27 2.02 -4.79
C ALA A 140 -28.61 0.65 -5.41
N GLU A 141 -28.20 -0.46 -4.78
CA GLU A 141 -28.51 -1.83 -5.21
C GLU A 141 -29.89 -2.33 -4.73
N PHE A 142 -30.56 -1.59 -3.84
CA PHE A 142 -31.92 -1.87 -3.33
C PHE A 142 -32.99 -0.98 -4.01
#